data_AF-A0AA50XP91-F1
#
_entry.id   AF-A0AA50XP91-F1
#
_cell.length_a   1.000
_cell.length_b   1.000
_cell.length_c   1.000
_cell.angle_alpha   90.00
_cell.angle_beta   90.00
_cell.angle_gamma   90.00
#
_symmetry.space_group_name_H-M   'P 1'
#
loop_
_entity.id
_entity.type
_entity.pdbx_description
1 polymer ?
#
loop_
_entity_poly.entity_id
_entity_poly.type
_entity_poly.pdbx_seq_one_letter_code
_entity_poly.pdbx_strand_id
1 'polypeptide(L)'
;EDEGFIKEEEKPLPSNERQRKIWLLFEYPESSQAARVVAIISVFVILLSIVIFCLETLPEFKHYKVFNTTTNGTKIEEDEVPDITDPFFLIETLCIIWFTFELIVRFLACPNKFNFFRDVMNIIDIIAIIPY
;
A
#
# COMPACT_ATOMS: atom_id res chain seq x y z
N GLU A 1 31.39 25.10 -21.99
CA GLU A 1 30.71 23.86 -22.37
C GLU A 1 30.19 23.28 -21.07
N ASP A 2 28.94 23.58 -20.75
CA ASP A 2 28.24 22.90 -19.66
C ASP A 2 28.02 21.47 -20.14
N GLU A 3 28.94 20.57 -19.78
CA GLU A 3 28.73 19.15 -20.00
C GLU A 3 27.38 18.81 -19.39
N GLY A 4 26.45 18.34 -20.23
CA GLY A 4 25.04 18.09 -19.90
C GLY A 4 24.80 17.02 -18.83
N PHE A 5 25.71 16.88 -17.86
CA PHE A 5 25.48 16.22 -16.60
C PHE A 5 24.37 16.94 -15.85
N ILE A 6 23.20 16.31 -15.87
CA ILE A 6 22.14 16.56 -14.91
C ILE A 6 22.79 16.32 -13.54
N LYS A 7 23.09 17.40 -12.80
CA LYS A 7 23.49 17.27 -11.40
C LYS A 7 22.31 16.62 -10.70
N GLU A 8 22.50 15.41 -10.19
CA GLU A 8 21.50 14.76 -9.35
C GLU A 8 21.17 15.73 -8.21
N GLU A 9 19.89 16.14 -8.12
CA GLU A 9 19.43 16.93 -6.99
C GLU A 9 19.68 16.11 -5.72
N GLU A 10 20.59 16.58 -4.87
CA GLU A 10 20.82 15.95 -3.56
C GLU A 10 19.53 16.03 -2.75
N LYS A 11 18.84 14.89 -2.64
CA LYS A 11 17.64 14.78 -1.82
C LYS A 11 18.00 15.11 -0.36
N PRO A 12 17.32 16.08 0.29
CA PRO A 12 17.64 16.46 1.66
C PRO A 12 17.47 15.26 2.60
N LEU A 13 18.40 15.10 3.55
CA LEU A 13 18.33 14.06 4.57
C LEU A 13 17.83 14.64 5.90
N PRO A 14 17.14 13.85 6.74
CA PRO A 14 16.73 14.31 8.07
C PRO A 14 17.96 14.65 8.94
N SER A 15 17.90 15.76 9.68
CA SER A 15 19.01 16.20 10.55
C SER A 15 19.24 15.27 11.74
N ASN A 16 18.16 14.67 12.27
CA ASN A 16 18.24 13.76 13.41
C ASN A 16 18.73 12.37 12.99
N GLU A 17 19.72 11.82 13.69
CA GLU A 17 20.32 10.53 13.32
C GLU A 17 19.33 9.37 13.29
N ARG A 18 18.40 9.29 14.25
CA ARG A 18 17.38 8.22 14.28
C ARG A 18 16.43 8.33 13.10
N GLN A 19 15.93 9.53 12.81
CA GLN A 19 15.06 9.78 11.66
C GLN A 19 15.79 9.48 10.35
N ARG A 20 17.06 9.87 10.23
CA ARG A 20 17.89 9.56 9.06
C ARG A 20 18.05 8.05 8.86
N LYS A 21 18.34 7.29 9.92
CA LYS A 21 18.45 5.83 9.84
C LYS A 21 17.14 5.18 9.40
N ILE A 22 16.01 5.60 9.98
CA ILE A 22 14.68 5.11 9.60
C ILE A 22 14.36 5.49 8.15
N TRP A 23 14.61 6.73 7.76
CA TRP A 23 14.40 7.22 6.40
C TRP A 23 15.22 6.41 5.39
N LEU A 24 16.50 6.18 5.65
CA LEU A 24 17.35 5.34 4.80
C LEU A 24 16.83 3.90 4.69
N LEU A 25 16.31 3.34 5.78
CA LEU A 25 15.80 1.97 5.82
C LEU A 25 14.57 1.77 4.91
N PHE A 26 13.67 2.76 4.85
CA PHE A 26 12.39 2.66 4.13
C PHE A 26 12.37 3.33 2.74
N GLU A 27 13.28 4.27 2.48
CA GLU A 27 13.33 5.04 1.23
C GLU A 27 14.45 4.56 0.30
N TYR A 28 15.55 4.06 0.84
CA TYR A 28 16.74 3.67 0.08
C TYR A 28 17.08 2.20 0.33
N PRO A 29 16.57 1.27 -0.50
CA PRO A 29 16.84 -0.16 -0.38
C PRO A 29 18.34 -0.48 -0.38
N GLU A 30 19.13 0.27 -1.14
CA GLU A 30 20.58 0.08 -1.26
C GLU A 30 21.39 0.58 -0.05
N SER A 31 20.74 1.24 0.92
CA SER A 31 21.43 1.78 2.10
C SER A 31 21.98 0.70 3.04
N SER A 32 21.33 -0.46 3.10
CA SER A 32 21.72 -1.57 3.97
C SER A 32 21.02 -2.88 3.60
N GLN A 33 21.54 -4.02 4.08
CA GLN A 33 20.88 -5.32 3.88
C GLN A 33 19.48 -5.37 4.49
N ALA A 34 19.25 -4.70 5.63
CA ALA A 34 17.93 -4.61 6.25
C ALA A 34 16.95 -3.81 5.38
N ALA A 35 17.41 -2.71 4.76
CA ALA A 35 16.60 -1.90 3.85
C ALA A 35 16.18 -2.70 2.62
N ARG A 36 17.08 -3.52 2.06
CA ARG A 36 16.74 -4.45 0.98
C ARG A 36 15.66 -5.45 1.38
N VAL A 37 15.74 -6.01 2.59
CA VAL A 37 14.71 -6.94 3.09
C VAL A 37 13.36 -6.25 3.23
N VAL A 38 13.31 -5.04 3.80
CA VAL A 38 12.08 -4.24 3.90
C VAL A 38 11.50 -4.00 2.51
N ALA A 39 12.32 -3.54 1.56
CA ALA A 39 11.87 -3.28 0.19
C ALA A 39 11.32 -4.53 -0.51
N ILE A 40 11.93 -5.71 -0.31
CA ILE A 40 11.43 -6.98 -0.85
C ILE A 40 10.06 -7.32 -0.26
N ILE A 41 9.88 -7.13 1.06
CA ILE A 41 8.59 -7.34 1.73
C ILE A 41 7.54 -6.38 1.16
N SER A 42 7.87 -5.09 1.01
CA SER A 42 6.96 -4.09 0.44
C SER A 42 6.52 -4.47 -0.97
N VAL A 43 7.46 -4.87 -1.84
CA VAL A 43 7.13 -5.33 -3.20
C VAL A 43 6.24 -6.58 -3.16
N PHE A 44 6.51 -7.53 -2.27
CA PHE A 44 5.69 -8.73 -2.14
C PHE A 44 4.25 -8.39 -1.71
N VAL A 45 4.07 -7.48 -0.74
CA VAL A 45 2.75 -7.03 -0.29
C VAL A 45 1.98 -6.33 -1.41
N ILE A 46 2.65 -5.48 -2.21
CA ILE A 46 2.06 -4.85 -3.41
C ILE A 46 1.59 -5.91 -4.42
N LEU A 47 2.42 -6.90 -4.72
CA LEU A 47 2.03 -7.95 -5.66
C LEU A 47 0.86 -8.78 -5.12
N LEU A 48 0.86 -9.08 -3.82
CA LEU A 48 -0.21 -9.83 -3.17
C LEU A 48 -1.54 -9.08 -3.21
N SER A 49 -1.55 -7.77 -2.91
CA SER A 49 -2.76 -6.97 -2.96
C SER A 49 -3.35 -6.89 -4.37
N ILE A 50 -2.51 -6.70 -5.39
CA ILE A 50 -2.94 -6.70 -6.79
C ILE A 50 -3.56 -8.05 -7.17
N VAL A 51 -2.94 -9.17 -6.79
CA VAL A 51 -3.46 -10.50 -7.09
C VAL A 51 -4.83 -10.71 -6.43
N ILE A 52 -4.99 -10.34 -5.16
CA ILE A 52 -6.26 -10.47 -4.44
C ILE A 52 -7.35 -9.62 -5.09
N PHE A 53 -7.05 -8.35 -5.36
CA PHE A 53 -7.97 -7.46 -6.05
C PHE A 53 -8.41 -8.05 -7.40
N CYS A 54 -7.48 -8.64 -8.17
CA CYS A 54 -7.84 -9.33 -9.40
C CYS A 54 -8.72 -10.56 -9.15
N LEU A 55 -8.46 -11.36 -8.11
CA LEU A 55 -9.26 -12.53 -7.77
C LEU A 55 -10.69 -12.16 -7.36
N GLU A 56 -10.88 -11.09 -6.60
CA GLU A 56 -12.21 -10.60 -6.19
C GLU A 56 -13.07 -10.15 -7.38
N THR A 57 -12.45 -9.70 -8.47
CA THR A 57 -13.19 -9.35 -9.70
C THR A 57 -13.74 -10.57 -10.44
N LEU A 58 -13.27 -11.79 -10.13
CA LEU A 58 -13.73 -13.00 -10.80
C LEU A 58 -15.10 -13.45 -10.25
N PRO A 59 -16.03 -13.84 -11.13
CA PRO A 59 -17.39 -14.24 -10.73
C PRO A 59 -17.41 -15.51 -9.85
N GLU A 60 -16.36 -16.32 -9.88
CA GLU A 60 -16.22 -17.53 -9.07
C GLU A 60 -15.98 -17.23 -7.58
N PHE A 61 -15.42 -16.06 -7.25
CA PHE A 61 -15.12 -15.64 -5.87
C PHE A 61 -16.15 -14.66 -5.31
N LYS A 62 -17.11 -14.20 -6.13
CA LYS A 62 -18.24 -13.39 -5.66
C LYS A 62 -19.19 -14.22 -4.81
N HIS A 63 -19.41 -13.81 -3.56
CA HIS A 63 -20.41 -14.42 -2.70
C HIS A 63 -21.81 -13.92 -3.08
N TYR A 64 -22.62 -14.80 -3.64
CA TYR A 64 -24.03 -14.54 -3.94
C TYR A 64 -24.90 -15.12 -2.83
N LYS A 65 -25.64 -14.28 -2.10
CA LYS A 65 -26.67 -14.76 -1.17
C LYS A 65 -27.99 -14.92 -1.91
N VAL A 66 -28.56 -16.13 -1.84
CA VAL A 66 -29.89 -16.42 -2.39
C VAL A 66 -30.94 -16.13 -1.32
N PHE A 67 -31.72 -15.06 -1.53
CA PHE A 67 -32.84 -14.71 -0.67
C PHE A 67 -34.13 -15.32 -1.23
N ASN A 68 -34.75 -16.22 -0.46
CA ASN A 68 -36.10 -16.70 -0.75
C ASN A 68 -37.12 -15.63 -0.34
N THR A 69 -37.80 -15.03 -1.31
CA THR A 69 -38.88 -14.07 -1.07
C THR A 69 -40.19 -14.81 -0.79
N THR A 70 -41.00 -14.27 0.14
CA THR A 70 -42.29 -14.83 0.61
C THR A 70 -43.33 -15.02 -0.51
N THR A 71 -43.17 -14.35 -1.65
CA THR A 71 -43.96 -14.55 -2.88
C THR A 71 -43.14 -15.33 -3.92
N ASN A 72 -43.09 -16.66 -3.81
CA ASN A 72 -42.63 -17.62 -4.85
C ASN A 72 -41.56 -17.09 -5.82
N GLY A 73 -40.48 -16.49 -5.31
CA GLY A 73 -39.45 -15.87 -6.11
C GLY A 73 -38.11 -15.93 -5.39
N THR A 74 -37.06 -16.26 -6.11
CA THR A 74 -35.67 -16.18 -5.65
C THR A 74 -35.10 -14.83 -6.08
N LYS A 75 -34.62 -14.05 -5.12
CA LYS A 75 -33.75 -12.89 -5.39
C LYS A 75 -32.31 -13.33 -5.11
N ILE A 76 -31.45 -13.15 -6.11
CA ILE A 76 -30.01 -13.32 -5.95
C ILE A 76 -29.47 -11.89 -5.77
N GLU A 77 -28.94 -11.60 -4.59
CA GLU A 77 -28.32 -10.32 -4.28
C GLU A 77 -26.82 -10.56 -4.08
N GLU A 78 -25.99 -9.72 -4.69
CA GLU A 78 -24.54 -9.74 -4.43
C GLU A 78 -24.35 -9.29 -2.97
N ASP A 79 -23.66 -10.12 -2.17
CA ASP A 79 -23.35 -9.78 -0.79
C ASP A 79 -22.17 -8.80 -0.83
N GLU A 80 -22.46 -7.50 -0.89
CA GLU A 80 -21.44 -6.45 -1.04
C GLU A 80 -20.59 -6.26 0.22
N VAL A 81 -20.97 -6.86 1.36
CA VAL A 81 -20.22 -6.75 2.63
C VAL A 81 -19.43 -8.03 2.87
N PRO A 82 -18.09 -7.99 2.78
CA PRO A 82 -17.25 -9.14 3.11
C PRO A 82 -17.47 -9.56 4.58
N ASP A 83 -17.53 -10.87 4.83
CA ASP A 83 -17.52 -11.39 6.20
C ASP A 83 -16.12 -11.15 6.80
N ILE A 84 -16.06 -10.80 8.09
CA ILE A 84 -14.80 -10.62 8.82
C ILE A 84 -13.93 -11.90 8.86
N THR A 85 -14.52 -13.05 8.53
CA THR A 85 -13.83 -14.34 8.42
C THR A 85 -13.37 -14.67 7.00
N ASP A 86 -13.70 -13.83 6.02
CA ASP A 86 -13.30 -14.04 4.63
C ASP A 86 -11.77 -13.86 4.46
N PRO A 87 -11.06 -14.85 3.89
CA PRO A 87 -9.63 -14.75 3.69
C PRO A 87 -9.20 -13.54 2.84
N PHE A 88 -9.99 -13.12 1.85
CA PHE A 88 -9.64 -11.97 1.03
C PHE A 88 -9.71 -10.67 1.84
N PHE A 89 -10.81 -10.45 2.58
CA PHE A 89 -10.93 -9.33 3.50
C PHE A 89 -9.79 -9.26 4.52
N LEU A 90 -9.41 -10.39 5.14
CA LEU A 90 -8.32 -10.43 6.10
C LEU A 90 -6.97 -10.07 5.49
N ILE A 91 -6.65 -10.60 4.31
CA ILE A 91 -5.36 -10.33 3.68
C ILE A 91 -5.32 -8.88 3.15
N GLU A 92 -6.42 -8.38 2.59
CA GLU A 92 -6.54 -6.98 2.17
C GLU A 92 -6.33 -6.04 3.37
N THR A 93 -7.02 -6.29 4.48
CA THR A 93 -6.83 -5.55 5.75
C THR A 93 -5.36 -5.52 6.16
N LEU A 94 -4.66 -6.67 6.11
CA LEU A 94 -3.25 -6.76 6.47
C LEU A 94 -2.34 -5.97 5.51
N CYS A 95 -2.64 -5.98 4.21
CA CYS A 95 -1.91 -5.19 3.21
C CYS A 95 -2.08 -3.69 3.49
N ILE A 96 -3.30 -3.24 3.78
CA ILE A 96 -3.59 -1.83 4.10
C ILE A 96 -2.91 -1.40 5.41
N ILE A 97 -2.92 -2.26 6.43
CA ILE A 97 -2.17 -2.00 7.69
C ILE A 97 -0.68 -1.81 7.39
N TRP A 98 -0.11 -2.66 6.54
CA TRP A 98 1.31 -2.58 6.16
C TRP A 98 1.61 -1.29 5.39
N PHE A 99 0.84 -0.93 4.36
CA PHE A 99 1.03 0.33 3.63
C PHE A 99 0.86 1.55 4.52
N THR A 100 -0.14 1.54 5.40
CA THR A 100 -0.36 2.61 6.37
C THR A 100 0.83 2.74 7.31
N PHE A 101 1.37 1.62 7.80
CA PHE A 101 2.57 1.60 8.63
C PHE A 101 3.78 2.21 7.89
N GLU A 102 4.05 1.77 6.66
CA GLU A 102 5.16 2.30 5.87
C GLU A 102 5.01 3.81 5.62
N LEU A 103 3.81 4.24 5.22
CA LEU A 103 3.49 5.65 4.97
C LEU A 103 3.70 6.50 6.23
N ILE A 104 3.23 6.03 7.40
CA ILE A 104 3.41 6.74 8.67
C ILE A 104 4.89 6.82 9.04
N VAL A 105 5.63 5.71 8.92
CA VAL A 105 7.06 5.69 9.24
C VAL A 105 7.84 6.65 8.34
N ARG A 106 7.59 6.63 7.03
CA ARG A 106 8.18 7.57 6.08
C ARG A 106 7.78 9.01 6.41
N PHE A 107 6.49 9.26 6.66
CA PHE A 107 6.00 10.57 7.03
C PHE A 107 6.68 11.10 8.30
N LEU A 108 6.86 10.30 9.34
CA LEU A 108 7.52 10.72 10.58
C LEU A 108 9.02 10.93 10.41
N ALA A 109 9.68 10.11 9.58
CA ALA A 109 11.11 10.16 9.33
C ALA A 109 11.54 11.21 8.30
N CYS A 110 10.64 11.67 7.42
CA CYS A 110 10.99 12.55 6.31
C CYS A 110 11.53 13.94 6.78
N PRO A 111 12.44 14.55 6.00
CA PRO A 111 13.05 15.83 6.34
C PRO A 111 12.07 17.02 6.26
N ASN A 112 11.09 16.96 5.35
CA ASN A 112 10.09 18.01 5.15
C ASN A 112 8.72 17.40 4.86
N LYS A 113 7.77 17.63 5.78
CA LYS A 113 6.41 17.07 5.72
C LYS A 113 5.59 17.61 4.55
N PHE A 114 5.84 18.85 4.13
CA PHE A 114 5.10 19.46 3.02
C PHE A 114 5.58 18.93 1.67
N ASN A 115 6.89 18.74 1.51
CA ASN A 115 7.44 18.12 0.30
C ASN A 115 7.03 16.65 0.20
N PHE A 116 6.85 15.96 1.32
CA PHE A 116 6.37 14.58 1.37
C PHE A 116 5.03 14.41 0.63
N PHE A 117 4.04 15.27 0.92
CA PHE A 117 2.73 15.22 0.25
C PHE A 117 2.74 15.71 -1.21
N ARG A 118 3.84 16.32 -1.67
CA ARG A 118 4.01 16.72 -3.08
C ARG A 118 4.79 15.69 -3.89
N ASP A 119 5.42 14.74 -3.22
CA ASP A 119 6.15 13.66 -3.88
C ASP A 119 5.16 12.64 -4.45
N VAL A 120 5.33 12.29 -5.72
CA VAL A 120 4.40 11.43 -6.46
C VAL A 120 4.34 10.02 -5.88
N MET A 121 5.45 9.49 -5.36
CA MET A 121 5.48 8.14 -4.78
C MET A 121 4.65 8.10 -3.50
N ASN A 122 4.78 9.11 -2.64
CA ASN A 122 3.97 9.20 -1.42
C ASN A 122 2.49 9.45 -1.70
N ILE A 123 2.15 10.15 -2.79
CA ILE A 123 0.76 10.31 -3.25
C ILE A 123 0.17 8.95 -3.67
N ILE A 124 0.95 8.13 -4.40
CA ILE A 124 0.52 6.79 -4.78
C ILE A 124 0.26 5.93 -3.54
N ASP A 125 1.16 5.95 -2.55
CA ASP A 125 0.97 5.24 -1.28
C ASP A 125 -0.32 5.68 -0.55
N ILE A 126 -0.66 6.97 -0.57
CA ILE A 126 -1.91 7.49 0.01
C ILE A 126 -3.14 7.00 -0.77
N ILE A 127 -3.09 7.08 -2.10
CA ILE A 127 -4.20 6.63 -2.97
C ILE A 127 -4.43 5.13 -2.81
N ALA A 128 -3.39 4.33 -2.56
CA ALA A 128 -3.51 2.89 -2.34
C ALA A 128 -4.28 2.53 -1.05
N ILE A 129 -4.39 3.45 -0.08
CA ILE A 129 -5.05 3.21 1.21
C ILE A 129 -6.50 3.71 1.22
N ILE A 130 -6.83 4.76 0.47
CA ILE A 130 -8.15 5.44 0.50
C ILE A 130 -9.36 4.56 0.12
N PRO A 131 -9.27 3.66 -0.90
CA PRO A 131 -10.44 2.91 -1.36
C PRO A 131 -10.99 1.89 -0.36
N TYR A 132 -10.16 1.46 0.60
CA TYR A 132 -10.55 0.57 1.70
C TYR A 132 -11.36 1.33 2.76
#